data_AF-A0A1Q5UAY9-F1
#
_entry.id   AF-A0A1Q5UAY9-F1
#
_cell.length_a   1.000
_cell.length_b   1.000
_cell.length_c   1.000
_cell.angle_alpha   90.00
_cell.angle_beta   90.00
_cell.angle_gamma   90.00
#
_symmetry.space_group_name_H-M   'P 1'
#
loop_
_entity.id
_entity.type
_entity.pdbx_description
1 polymer ?
#
loop_
_entity_poly.entity_id
_entity_poly.type
_entity_poly.pdbx_seq_one_letter_code
_entity_poly.pdbx_strand_id
1 'polypeptide(L)'
;MEDVRLHATSPVEIFRLDLGSSTSQEAIITDVKHLASYHWIDAPTPTIAVPGSPALWSPPEGSRPVKKDHGLVYIAQNAARLPDSPLEPMFRSLYIEQPSLDLDSIDVVTDRNNIRKLFVH
;
A
#
# COMPACT_ATOMS: atom_id res chain seq x y z
N MET A 1 -18.91 -22.53 36.90
CA MET A 1 -19.01 -23.00 35.51
C MET A 1 -20.02 -22.07 34.86
N GLU A 2 -19.54 -20.96 34.30
CA GLU A 2 -20.38 -19.90 33.75
C GLU A 2 -20.75 -20.22 32.30
N ASP A 3 -22.03 -19.99 32.01
CA ASP A 3 -22.73 -20.33 30.79
C ASP A 3 -22.43 -19.26 29.71
N VAL A 4 -21.64 -19.62 28.69
CA VAL A 4 -21.29 -18.72 27.58
C VAL A 4 -22.51 -18.60 26.67
N ARG A 5 -23.30 -17.54 26.88
CA ARG A 5 -24.39 -17.18 25.98
C ARG A 5 -23.83 -16.83 24.61
N LEU A 6 -24.05 -17.72 23.64
CA LEU A 6 -23.86 -17.44 22.22
C LEU A 6 -24.86 -16.36 21.80
N HIS A 7 -24.36 -15.13 21.61
CA HIS A 7 -25.16 -14.08 21.00
C HIS A 7 -25.44 -14.46 19.55
N ALA A 8 -26.70 -14.76 19.23
CA ALA A 8 -27.15 -15.00 17.87
C ALA A 8 -26.97 -13.70 17.06
N THR A 9 -26.06 -13.72 16.11
CA THR A 9 -25.82 -12.59 15.19
C THR A 9 -26.96 -12.53 14.19
N SER A 10 -27.89 -11.58 14.36
CA SER A 10 -28.95 -11.32 13.38
C SER A 10 -28.36 -10.62 12.15
N PRO A 11 -28.78 -11.00 10.92
CA PRO A 11 -28.35 -10.30 9.71
C PRO A 11 -28.84 -8.84 9.72
N VAL A 12 -27.96 -7.92 9.35
CA VAL A 12 -28.26 -6.49 9.20
C VAL A 12 -28.42 -6.19 7.72
N GLU A 13 -29.59 -5.65 7.33
CA GLU A 13 -29.84 -5.21 5.96
C GLU A 13 -29.14 -3.87 5.69
N ILE A 14 -28.44 -3.78 4.56
CA ILE A 14 -27.76 -2.55 4.12
C ILE A 14 -28.66 -1.83 3.14
N PHE A 15 -29.32 -0.76 3.59
CA PHE A 15 -30.11 0.12 2.73
C PHE A 15 -29.18 1.03 1.92
N ARG A 16 -29.23 0.92 0.59
CA ARG A 16 -28.48 1.78 -0.35
C ARG A 16 -29.29 3.01 -0.79
N LEU A 17 -30.17 3.53 0.05
CA LEU A 17 -30.99 4.71 -0.31
C LEU A 17 -30.18 6.02 -0.34
N ASP A 18 -29.05 6.06 0.37
CA ASP A 18 -28.28 7.30 0.56
C ASP A 18 -27.24 7.52 -0.56
N LEU A 19 -27.01 6.54 -1.43
CA LEU A 19 -26.30 6.74 -2.70
C LEU A 19 -27.29 7.38 -3.69
N GLY A 20 -27.60 8.65 -3.47
CA GLY A 20 -28.22 9.48 -4.51
C GLY A 20 -27.39 9.39 -5.80
N SER A 21 -28.01 9.57 -6.97
CA SER A 21 -27.30 9.64 -8.24
C SER A 21 -26.28 10.79 -8.18
N SER A 22 -25.02 10.47 -7.86
CA SER A 22 -23.96 11.47 -7.88
C SER A 22 -23.82 11.92 -9.31
N THR A 23 -23.92 13.23 -9.55
CA THR A 23 -23.40 13.81 -10.78
C THR A 23 -21.94 13.38 -10.88
N SER A 24 -21.58 12.73 -11.99
CA SER A 24 -20.23 12.28 -12.25
C SER A 24 -19.33 13.51 -12.41
N GLN A 25 -18.81 14.03 -11.30
CA GLN A 25 -17.71 14.97 -11.34
C GLN A 25 -16.47 14.20 -11.76
N GLU A 26 -15.75 14.74 -12.74
CA GLU A 26 -14.50 14.16 -13.20
C GLU A 26 -13.45 14.31 -12.10
N ALA A 27 -12.94 13.17 -11.61
CA ALA A 27 -11.85 13.16 -10.64
C ALA A 27 -10.52 13.30 -11.40
N ILE A 28 -9.83 14.42 -11.17
CA ILE A 28 -8.54 14.71 -11.79
C ILE A 28 -7.46 14.65 -10.71
N ILE A 29 -6.37 13.94 -11.00
CA ILE A 29 -5.19 13.90 -10.13
C ILE A 29 -4.39 15.17 -10.41
N THR A 30 -4.28 16.06 -9.42
CA THR A 30 -3.47 17.29 -9.49
C THR A 30 -2.36 17.27 -8.44
N ASP A 31 -1.42 18.21 -8.53
CA ASP A 31 -0.42 18.50 -7.49
C ASP A 31 0.37 17.29 -6.98
N VAL A 32 0.67 16.35 -7.87
CA VAL A 32 1.43 15.14 -7.54
C VAL A 32 2.83 15.53 -7.05
N LYS A 33 3.13 15.14 -5.82
CA LYS A 33 4.43 15.37 -5.18
C LYS A 33 5.02 14.06 -4.71
N HIS A 34 6.30 13.88 -4.97
CA HIS A 34 7.08 12.84 -4.32
C HIS A 34 7.38 13.29 -2.88
N LEU A 35 7.05 12.46 -1.89
CA LEU A 35 7.30 12.76 -0.48
C LEU A 35 8.51 11.99 0.06
N ALA A 36 8.55 10.67 -0.15
CA ALA A 36 9.60 9.81 0.35
C ALA A 36 9.70 8.53 -0.49
N SER A 37 10.85 7.87 -0.40
CA SER A 37 11.09 6.56 -0.99
C SER A 37 11.79 5.63 -0.01
N TYR A 38 11.57 4.32 -0.17
CA TYR A 38 12.30 3.30 0.56
C TYR A 38 12.42 2.03 -0.26
N HIS A 39 13.38 1.18 0.10
CA HIS A 39 13.42 -0.21 -0.36
C HIS A 39 13.81 -1.14 0.80
N TRP A 40 13.36 -2.38 0.71
CA TRP A 40 13.73 -3.41 1.67
C TRP A 40 15.15 -3.90 1.45
N ILE A 41 15.92 -4.02 2.54
CA ILE A 41 17.23 -4.66 2.53
C ILE A 41 17.06 -6.12 2.97
N ASP A 42 17.80 -7.03 2.36
CA ASP A 42 17.84 -8.41 2.83
C ASP A 42 18.67 -8.50 4.12
N ALA A 43 17.97 -8.52 5.26
CA ALA A 43 18.54 -8.50 6.60
C ALA A 43 17.73 -9.43 7.52
N PRO A 44 18.34 -9.97 8.60
CA PRO A 44 17.63 -10.86 9.54
C PRO A 44 16.42 -10.21 10.21
N THR A 45 16.46 -8.89 10.38
CA THR A 45 15.37 -8.06 10.89
C THR A 45 14.73 -7.28 9.75
N PRO A 46 13.42 -7.02 9.76
CA PRO A 46 12.79 -6.11 8.80
C PRO A 46 13.51 -4.76 8.80
N THR A 47 14.20 -4.44 7.70
CA THR A 47 15.02 -3.24 7.59
C THR A 47 14.87 -2.61 6.21
N ILE A 48 14.73 -1.29 6.18
CA ILE A 48 14.60 -0.50 4.96
C ILE A 48 15.78 0.47 4.82
N ALA A 49 16.14 0.77 3.57
CA ALA A 49 16.96 1.93 3.22
C ALA A 49 16.05 3.13 2.96
N VAL A 50 16.47 4.31 3.43
CA VAL A 50 15.77 5.59 3.22
C VAL A 50 16.81 6.69 2.94
N PRO A 51 16.70 7.46 1.83
CA PRO A 51 15.78 7.22 0.72
C PRO A 51 16.08 5.89 0.02
N GLY A 52 15.04 5.24 -0.47
CA GLY A 52 15.18 4.08 -1.32
C GLY A 52 15.57 4.49 -2.74
N SER A 53 16.54 3.81 -3.32
CA SER A 53 16.84 3.88 -4.75
C SER A 53 16.54 2.55 -5.44
N PRO A 54 15.99 2.56 -6.67
CA PRO A 54 15.89 1.36 -7.48
C PRO A 54 17.28 0.93 -7.96
N ALA A 55 17.45 -0.36 -8.27
CA ALA A 55 18.66 -0.83 -8.93
C ALA A 55 18.83 -0.13 -10.29
N LEU A 56 20.06 0.31 -10.59
CA LEU A 56 20.39 0.85 -11.90
C LEU A 56 20.21 -0.23 -12.97
N TRP A 57 19.42 0.10 -13.99
CA TRP A 57 19.22 -0.79 -15.13
C TRP A 57 20.55 -0.98 -15.87
N SER A 58 21.02 -2.22 -15.90
CA SER A 58 22.20 -2.63 -16.64
C SER A 58 21.75 -3.60 -17.74
N PRO A 59 21.47 -3.10 -18.97
CA PRO A 59 20.94 -3.95 -20.02
C PRO A 59 21.94 -5.06 -20.37
N PRO A 60 21.47 -6.28 -20.60
CA PRO A 60 22.33 -7.33 -21.11
C PRO A 60 22.88 -6.98 -22.49
N GLU A 61 24.14 -7.30 -22.76
CA GLU A 61 24.67 -7.29 -24.11
C GLU A 61 23.97 -8.40 -24.92
N GLY A 62 23.16 -8.00 -25.90
CA GLY A 62 22.45 -8.88 -26.83
C GLY A 62 21.13 -9.46 -26.32
N SER A 63 20.42 -10.15 -27.23
CA SER A 63 19.19 -10.88 -26.90
C SER A 63 19.52 -12.13 -26.08
N ARG A 64 18.86 -12.31 -24.95
CA ARG A 64 19.05 -13.46 -24.05
C ARG A 64 17.69 -14.07 -23.70
N PRO A 65 17.51 -15.38 -23.84
CA PRO A 65 16.26 -16.03 -23.40
C PRO A 65 16.14 -15.91 -21.87
N VAL A 66 15.02 -15.35 -21.42
CA VAL A 66 14.71 -15.20 -19.99
C VAL A 66 14.06 -16.49 -19.50
N LYS A 67 14.60 -17.06 -18.41
CA LYS A 67 13.99 -18.23 -17.76
C LYS A 67 12.68 -17.81 -17.10
N LYS A 68 11.73 -18.74 -16.97
CA LYS A 68 10.52 -18.49 -16.17
C LYS A 68 10.92 -18.12 -14.73
N ASP A 69 10.12 -17.27 -14.12
CA ASP A 69 10.31 -16.93 -12.70
C ASP A 69 10.19 -18.20 -11.85
N HIS A 70 11.07 -18.34 -10.87
CA HIS A 70 11.11 -19.44 -9.93
C HIS A 70 11.36 -18.91 -8.52
N GLY A 71 10.85 -19.61 -7.50
CA GLY A 71 11.02 -19.22 -6.10
C GLY A 71 9.81 -18.46 -5.53
N LEU A 72 10.03 -17.81 -4.39
CA LEU A 72 9.00 -17.07 -3.68
C LEU A 72 8.85 -15.67 -4.27
N VAL A 73 7.63 -15.32 -4.70
CA VAL A 73 7.28 -14.00 -5.20
C VAL A 73 6.34 -13.33 -4.20
N TYR A 74 6.73 -12.14 -3.74
CA TYR A 74 5.88 -11.35 -2.85
C TYR A 74 4.92 -10.48 -3.66
N ILE A 75 3.62 -10.73 -3.51
CA ILE A 75 2.58 -9.85 -4.06
C ILE A 75 2.47 -8.57 -3.20
N ALA A 76 2.67 -8.70 -1.89
CA ALA A 76 2.66 -7.60 -0.92
C ALA A 76 3.89 -7.71 0.00
N GLN A 77 5.03 -7.18 -0.45
CA GLN A 77 6.31 -7.34 0.25
C GLN A 77 6.31 -6.78 1.68
N ASN A 78 5.62 -5.64 1.90
CA ASN A 78 5.52 -5.07 3.24
C ASN A 78 4.76 -5.98 4.20
N ALA A 79 3.60 -6.50 3.78
CA ALA A 79 2.80 -7.39 4.61
C ALA A 79 3.52 -8.73 4.85
N ALA A 80 4.34 -9.18 3.89
CA ALA A 80 5.12 -10.40 4.08
C ALA A 80 6.28 -10.22 5.07
N ARG A 81 6.91 -9.04 5.11
CA ARG A 81 8.06 -8.75 5.99
C ARG A 81 7.65 -8.21 7.36
N LEU A 82 6.53 -7.49 7.43
CA LEU A 82 6.00 -6.88 8.65
C LEU A 82 4.46 -7.00 8.67
N PRO A 83 3.91 -8.20 8.94
CA PRO A 83 2.49 -8.49 8.80
C PRO A 83 1.61 -7.69 9.77
N ASP A 84 2.10 -7.43 10.98
CA ASP A 84 1.36 -6.69 11.99
C ASP A 84 1.24 -5.20 11.66
N SER A 85 2.13 -4.68 10.81
CA SER A 85 2.20 -3.24 10.51
C SER A 85 2.70 -2.97 9.06
N PRO A 86 1.95 -3.36 8.01
CA PRO A 86 2.44 -3.31 6.63
C PRO A 86 2.71 -1.90 6.07
N LEU A 87 2.14 -0.85 6.69
CA LEU A 87 2.36 0.54 6.28
C LEU A 87 3.46 1.24 7.08
N GLU A 88 3.95 0.64 8.16
CA GLU A 88 4.99 1.24 9.00
C GLU A 88 6.26 1.66 8.22
N PRO A 89 6.77 0.88 7.26
CA PRO A 89 7.94 1.28 6.48
C PRO A 89 7.75 2.61 5.74
N MET A 90 6.56 2.85 5.19
CA MET A 90 6.21 4.08 4.50
C MET A 90 6.17 5.28 5.45
N PHE A 91 5.57 5.12 6.64
CA PHE A 91 5.57 6.18 7.64
C PHE A 91 6.98 6.47 8.16
N ARG A 92 7.80 5.43 8.40
CA ARG A 92 9.20 5.60 8.79
C ARG A 92 9.99 6.37 7.74
N SER A 93 9.85 6.05 6.46
CA SER A 93 10.53 6.81 5.40
C SER A 93 10.07 8.26 5.33
N LEU A 94 8.76 8.48 5.52
CA LEU A 94 8.17 9.80 5.48
C LEU A 94 8.66 10.68 6.62
N TYR A 95 8.75 10.16 7.86
CA TYR A 95 9.28 10.93 8.99
C TYR A 95 10.77 11.27 8.85
N ILE A 96 11.54 10.45 8.12
CA ILE A 96 12.96 10.70 7.86
C ILE A 96 13.15 11.77 6.79
N GLU A 97 12.43 11.68 5.67
CA GLU A 97 12.61 12.60 4.52
C GLU A 97 11.78 13.87 4.62
N GLN A 98 10.63 13.82 5.31
CA GLN A 98 9.70 14.93 5.46
C GLN A 98 9.37 15.15 6.96
N PRO A 99 10.35 15.53 7.78
CA PRO A 99 10.17 15.67 9.24
C PRO A 99 9.19 16.77 9.63
N SER A 100 8.89 17.70 8.72
CA SER A 100 7.93 18.78 8.91
C SER A 100 6.58 18.54 8.21
N LEU A 101 6.34 17.34 7.66
CA LEU A 101 5.04 17.05 7.06
C LEU A 101 3.97 17.00 8.15
N ASP A 102 2.92 17.78 7.94
CA ASP A 102 1.72 17.68 8.76
C ASP A 102 0.90 16.47 8.31
N LEU A 103 0.85 15.43 9.13
CA LEU A 103 0.04 14.25 8.86
C LEU A 103 -1.45 14.49 9.13
N ASP A 104 -1.79 15.48 9.96
CA ASP A 104 -3.19 15.80 10.28
C ASP A 104 -3.89 16.45 9.08
N SER A 105 -3.12 16.97 8.11
CA SER A 105 -3.63 17.49 6.85
C SER A 105 -3.91 16.42 5.78
N ILE A 106 -3.72 15.13 6.08
CA ILE A 106 -3.90 14.02 5.13
C ILE A 106 -5.22 13.29 5.42
N ASP A 107 -6.18 13.37 4.48
CA ASP A 107 -7.48 12.74 4.64
C ASP A 107 -7.45 11.22 4.44
N VAL A 108 -6.67 10.75 3.46
CA VAL A 108 -6.65 9.35 3.05
C VAL A 108 -5.22 8.90 2.75
N VAL A 109 -4.84 7.80 3.40
CA VAL A 109 -3.61 7.05 3.09
C VAL A 109 -4.03 5.72 2.48
N THR A 110 -3.58 5.44 1.26
CA THR A 110 -3.94 4.21 0.55
C THR A 110 -2.84 3.78 -0.42
N ASP A 111 -2.92 2.54 -0.90
CA ASP A 111 -2.00 2.02 -1.89
C ASP A 111 -2.49 2.24 -3.33
N ARG A 112 -1.58 2.03 -4.27
CA ARG A 112 -1.83 2.17 -5.70
C ARG A 112 -2.88 1.18 -6.23
N ASN A 113 -3.04 0.02 -5.61
CA ASN A 113 -4.02 -0.98 -6.05
C ASN A 113 -5.45 -0.54 -5.73
N ASN A 114 -5.67 0.07 -4.57
CA ASN A 114 -6.96 0.61 -4.18
C ASN A 114 -7.36 1.79 -5.08
N ILE A 115 -6.44 2.72 -5.37
CA ILE A 115 -6.68 3.82 -6.32
C ILE A 115 -7.06 3.27 -7.71
N ARG A 116 -6.38 2.23 -8.20
CA ARG A 116 -6.74 1.60 -9.48
C ARG A 116 -8.16 1.04 -9.50
N LYS A 117 -8.58 0.37 -8.42
CA LYS A 117 -9.94 -0.16 -8.31
C LYS A 117 -11.00 0.94 -8.29
N LEU A 118 -10.67 2.11 -7.74
CA LEU A 118 -11.59 3.23 -7.61
C LEU A 118 -11.70 4.08 -8.89
N PHE A 119 -10.59 4.31 -9.60
CA PHE A 119 -10.53 5.31 -10.67
C PHE A 119 -10.27 4.75 -12.08
N VAL A 120 -9.91 3.47 -12.20
CA VAL A 120 -9.65 2.84 -13.51
C VAL A 120 -10.65 1.71 -13.71
N HIS A 121 -11.79 2.06 -14.33
CA HIS A 121 -12.71 1.11 -14.97
C HIS A 121 -12.47 1.13 -16.49
#